data_AF-A0A8S3ITK4-F1
#
_entry.id   AF-A0A8S3ITK4-F1
#
_cell.length_a   1.000
_cell.length_b   1.000
_cell.length_c   1.000
_cell.angle_alpha   90.00
_cell.angle_beta   90.00
_cell.angle_gamma   90.00
#
_symmetry.space_group_name_H-M   'P 1'
#
loop_
_entity.id
_entity.type
_entity.pdbx_description
1 polymer ?
#
loop_
_entity_poly.entity_id
_entity_poly.type
_entity_poly.pdbx_seq_one_letter_code
_entity_poly.pdbx_strand_id
1 'polypeptide(L)'
;MITTSKMYITENHTQTVWSQDQAHLISKLRDCIKLNDEYQRCFQSTKNKLASNPSERPFDFSEMYIFGKFDSFVRRCEKIIDMFGTINLYSHLADSKIEGISPFFSKFNMIITSMKKKDYDFLDQRKQDVDSDLDDFRRSIADLHSNINEFLDKYFNAIRNTERSLTALKRFEKLHLPNIGLNEKYAKILQQYSKDLDSVAKIYQKNSKEPLISRDLPPTAGRIMWARQLYMRIQQPMDIFVANKTILQYPEAKKIIKNYNQL
;
A
#
# COMPACT_ATOMS: atom_id res chain seq x y z
N MET A 1 -32.12 -7.09 16.19
CA MET A 1 -30.66 -6.92 16.03
C MET A 1 -30.32 -5.92 14.93
N ILE A 2 -30.60 -6.18 13.65
CA ILE A 2 -30.23 -5.25 12.56
C ILE A 2 -30.70 -3.79 12.80
N THR A 3 -31.97 -3.58 13.19
CA THR A 3 -32.48 -2.23 13.49
C THR A 3 -31.67 -1.53 14.58
N THR A 4 -31.39 -2.23 15.68
CA THR A 4 -30.58 -1.73 16.79
C THR A 4 -29.14 -1.45 16.37
N SER A 5 -28.52 -2.33 15.57
CA SER A 5 -27.20 -2.13 14.99
C SER A 5 -27.15 -0.88 14.11
N LYS A 6 -28.15 -0.66 13.25
CA LYS A 6 -28.24 0.55 12.43
C LYS A 6 -28.37 1.81 13.28
N MET A 7 -29.22 1.81 14.31
CA MET A 7 -29.35 2.95 15.22
C MET A 7 -28.04 3.23 15.97
N TYR A 8 -27.34 2.19 16.43
CA TYR A 8 -26.01 2.32 17.04
C TYR A 8 -24.98 2.92 16.07
N ILE A 9 -24.91 2.42 14.83
CA ILE A 9 -23.96 2.92 13.83
C ILE A 9 -24.26 4.36 13.44
N THR A 10 -25.53 4.73 13.30
CA THR A 10 -25.97 6.06 12.81
C THR A 10 -26.24 7.07 13.91
N GLU A 11 -25.96 6.73 15.18
CA GLU A 11 -26.30 7.55 16.35
C GLU A 11 -27.76 8.02 16.31
N ASN A 12 -28.68 7.06 16.19
CA ASN A 12 -30.11 7.29 16.02
C ASN A 12 -30.44 8.17 14.80
N HIS A 13 -29.90 7.82 13.64
CA HIS A 13 -30.11 8.52 12.36
C HIS A 13 -29.58 9.96 12.29
N THR A 14 -28.80 10.39 13.26
CA THR A 14 -28.17 11.73 13.23
C THR A 14 -26.95 11.78 12.33
N GLN A 15 -26.33 10.62 12.05
CA GLN A 15 -25.13 10.52 11.24
C GLN A 15 -25.23 9.47 10.14
N THR A 16 -24.47 9.66 9.06
CA THR A 16 -24.29 8.70 7.97
C THR A 16 -22.94 7.98 8.12
N VAL A 17 -22.67 7.00 7.26
CA VAL A 17 -21.33 6.40 7.15
C VAL A 17 -20.28 7.41 6.64
N TRP A 18 -20.69 8.52 6.03
CA TRP A 18 -19.78 9.51 5.44
C TRP A 18 -19.48 10.70 6.35
N SER A 19 -20.33 10.97 7.35
CA SER A 19 -20.22 12.15 8.23
C SER A 19 -19.46 11.89 9.54
N GLN A 20 -19.21 10.62 9.86
CA GLN A 20 -18.55 10.20 11.09
C GLN A 20 -17.03 10.20 10.97
N ASP A 21 -16.34 10.27 12.12
CA ASP A 21 -14.94 9.86 12.19
C ASP A 21 -14.79 8.40 11.77
N GLN A 22 -13.82 8.14 10.89
CA GLN A 22 -13.65 6.83 10.26
C GLN A 22 -13.24 5.75 11.28
N ALA A 23 -12.38 6.06 12.24
CA ALA A 23 -11.93 5.08 13.23
C ALA A 23 -13.10 4.68 14.15
N HIS A 24 -13.89 5.67 14.56
CA HIS A 24 -15.09 5.43 15.37
C HIS A 24 -16.14 4.60 14.60
N LEU A 25 -16.43 4.96 13.36
CA LEU A 25 -17.35 4.21 12.50
C LEU A 25 -16.91 2.75 12.30
N ILE A 26 -15.64 2.52 11.97
CA ILE A 26 -15.09 1.16 11.80
C ILE A 26 -15.23 0.36 13.09
N SER A 27 -15.03 0.97 14.27
CA SER A 27 -15.26 0.30 15.55
C SER A 27 -16.71 -0.16 15.69
N LYS A 28 -17.69 0.73 15.43
CA LYS A 28 -19.12 0.40 15.51
C LYS A 28 -19.53 -0.72 14.54
N LEU A 29 -18.99 -0.68 13.31
CA LEU A 29 -19.22 -1.74 12.32
C LEU A 29 -18.67 -3.09 12.81
N ARG A 30 -17.45 -3.12 13.37
CA ARG A 30 -16.86 -4.32 13.96
C ARG A 30 -17.64 -4.86 15.15
N ASP A 31 -18.20 -4.00 15.99
CA ASP A 31 -19.06 -4.43 17.10
C ASP A 31 -20.32 -5.14 16.59
N CYS A 32 -20.91 -4.66 15.49
CA CYS A 32 -22.06 -5.32 14.87
C CYS A 32 -21.71 -6.69 14.26
N ILE A 33 -20.52 -6.82 13.69
CA ILE A 33 -19.99 -8.11 13.20
C ILE A 33 -19.84 -9.08 14.38
N LYS A 34 -19.15 -8.66 15.45
CA LYS A 34 -18.98 -9.46 16.67
C LYS A 34 -20.31 -9.84 17.31
N LEU A 35 -21.29 -8.94 17.31
CA LEU A 35 -22.63 -9.23 17.85
C LEU A 35 -23.28 -10.40 17.10
N ASN A 36 -23.16 -10.46 15.78
CA ASN A 36 -23.67 -11.59 15.00
C ASN A 36 -22.92 -12.89 15.32
N ASP A 37 -21.59 -12.82 15.41
CA ASP A 37 -20.74 -13.97 15.75
C ASP A 37 -21.09 -14.54 17.14
N GLU A 38 -21.24 -13.67 18.15
CA GLU A 38 -21.64 -14.08 19.50
C GLU A 38 -23.07 -14.62 19.53
N TYR A 39 -24.00 -14.01 18.78
CA TYR A 39 -25.37 -14.50 18.69
C TYR A 39 -25.42 -15.91 18.11
N GLN A 40 -24.71 -16.18 17.02
CA GLN A 40 -24.60 -17.51 16.43
C GLN A 40 -23.92 -18.50 17.37
N ARG A 41 -22.84 -18.09 18.06
CA ARG A 41 -22.16 -18.95 19.03
C ARG A 41 -23.07 -19.35 20.18
N CYS A 42 -23.79 -18.40 20.77
CA CYS A 42 -24.74 -18.66 21.85
C CYS A 42 -25.89 -19.57 21.38
N PHE A 43 -26.40 -19.35 20.16
CA PHE A 43 -27.41 -20.20 19.56
C PHE A 43 -26.92 -21.64 19.42
N GLN A 44 -25.75 -21.86 18.83
CA GLN A 44 -25.18 -23.20 18.65
C GLN A 44 -24.89 -23.88 19.99
N SER A 45 -24.39 -23.14 20.98
CA SER A 45 -24.20 -23.67 22.34
C SER A 45 -25.51 -24.14 22.96
N THR A 46 -26.59 -23.36 22.79
CA THR A 46 -27.92 -23.70 23.31
C THR A 46 -28.51 -24.91 22.58
N LYS A 47 -28.42 -24.94 21.24
CA LYS A 47 -28.86 -26.07 20.41
C LYS A 47 -28.19 -27.38 20.81
N ASN A 48 -26.87 -27.35 21.02
CA ASN A 48 -26.10 -28.53 21.43
C ASN A 48 -26.48 -29.03 22.83
N LYS A 49 -26.72 -28.12 23.79
CA LYS A 49 -27.20 -28.48 25.14
C LYS A 49 -28.57 -29.18 25.09
N LEU A 50 -29.50 -28.65 24.30
CA LEU A 50 -30.83 -29.24 24.13
C LEU A 50 -30.77 -30.61 23.45
N ALA A 51 -29.91 -30.77 22.44
CA ALA A 51 -29.71 -32.06 21.79
C ALA A 51 -29.13 -33.13 22.74
N SER A 52 -28.39 -32.73 23.77
CA SER A 52 -27.85 -33.63 24.79
C SER A 52 -28.85 -34.05 25.88
N ASN A 53 -30.03 -33.41 25.94
CA ASN A 53 -31.08 -33.73 26.91
C ASN A 53 -32.31 -34.36 26.21
N PRO A 54 -32.50 -35.70 26.28
CA PRO A 54 -33.60 -36.39 25.60
C PRO A 54 -35.00 -36.01 26.08
N SER A 55 -35.10 -35.40 27.26
CA SER A 55 -36.37 -34.97 27.86
C SER A 55 -36.86 -33.61 27.35
N GLU A 56 -36.01 -32.86 26.65
CA GLU A 56 -36.35 -31.55 26.10
C GLU A 56 -36.61 -31.62 24.59
N ARG A 57 -37.51 -30.76 24.11
CA ARG A 57 -37.88 -30.74 22.69
C ARG A 57 -36.67 -30.26 21.86
N PRO A 58 -36.27 -31.00 20.80
CA PRO A 58 -35.14 -30.61 19.97
C PRO A 58 -35.40 -29.27 19.26
N PHE A 59 -34.34 -28.50 19.12
CA PHE A 59 -34.35 -27.17 18.53
C PHE A 59 -34.30 -27.27 16.99
N ASP A 60 -35.46 -27.33 16.35
CA ASP A 60 -35.62 -27.54 14.90
C ASP A 60 -36.08 -26.25 14.19
N PHE A 61 -35.20 -25.25 14.16
CA PHE A 61 -35.43 -24.01 13.43
C PHE A 61 -34.42 -23.84 12.30
N SER A 62 -34.88 -23.29 11.17
CA SER A 62 -34.00 -22.96 10.05
C SER A 62 -33.03 -21.84 10.42
N GLU A 63 -31.74 -22.16 10.46
CA GLU A 63 -30.67 -21.18 10.72
C GLU A 63 -30.66 -20.07 9.67
N MET A 64 -30.97 -20.39 8.41
CA MET A 64 -31.09 -19.39 7.35
C MET A 64 -32.20 -18.37 7.63
N TYR A 65 -33.31 -18.81 8.21
CA TYR A 65 -34.40 -17.91 8.61
C TYR A 65 -33.99 -16.99 9.76
N ILE A 66 -33.18 -17.50 10.70
CA ILE A 66 -32.75 -16.78 11.89
C ILE A 66 -31.64 -15.78 11.57
N PHE A 67 -30.60 -16.22 10.84
CA PHE A 67 -29.36 -15.46 10.66
C PHE A 67 -29.23 -14.80 9.29
N GLY A 68 -29.86 -15.34 8.23
CA GLY A 68 -29.55 -14.95 6.85
C GLY A 68 -29.69 -13.45 6.54
N LYS A 69 -30.65 -12.77 7.19
CA LYS A 69 -30.79 -11.31 7.10
C LYS A 69 -29.67 -10.57 7.82
N PHE A 70 -29.24 -11.05 8.99
CA PHE A 70 -28.18 -10.43 9.77
C PHE A 70 -26.81 -10.70 9.14
N ASP A 71 -26.58 -11.90 8.59
CA ASP A 71 -25.38 -12.23 7.82
C ASP A 71 -25.22 -11.33 6.59
N SER A 72 -26.33 -11.05 5.89
CA SER A 72 -26.32 -10.11 4.76
C SER A 72 -25.93 -8.69 5.19
N PHE A 73 -26.39 -8.25 6.36
CA PHE A 73 -26.00 -6.97 6.93
C PHE A 73 -24.54 -6.95 7.40
N VAL A 74 -24.03 -8.02 8.00
CA VAL A 74 -22.62 -8.18 8.39
C VAL A 74 -21.70 -8.13 7.17
N ARG A 75 -22.03 -8.86 6.09
CA ARG A 75 -21.29 -8.76 4.81
C ARG A 75 -21.25 -7.34 4.27
N ARG A 76 -22.34 -6.59 4.41
CA ARG A 76 -22.37 -5.17 4.02
C ARG A 76 -21.42 -4.33 4.90
N CYS A 77 -21.40 -4.57 6.21
CA CYS A 77 -20.48 -3.90 7.12
C CYS A 77 -19.01 -4.16 6.76
N GLU A 78 -18.66 -5.41 6.44
CA GLU A 78 -17.31 -5.79 6.00
C GLU A 78 -16.90 -5.04 4.73
N LYS A 79 -17.77 -5.01 3.71
CA LYS A 79 -17.48 -4.26 2.46
C LYS A 79 -17.27 -2.77 2.72
N ILE A 80 -18.02 -2.17 3.64
CA ILE A 80 -17.86 -0.75 4.02
C ILE A 80 -16.52 -0.54 4.74
N ILE A 81 -16.14 -1.44 5.66
CA ILE A 81 -14.82 -1.40 6.32
C ILE A 81 -13.69 -1.48 5.28
N ASP A 82 -13.77 -2.41 4.33
CA ASP A 82 -12.78 -2.57 3.26
C ASP A 82 -12.65 -1.31 2.39
N MET A 83 -13.79 -0.71 2.02
CA MET A 83 -13.84 0.53 1.25
C MET A 83 -13.11 1.65 1.99
N PHE A 84 -13.43 1.86 3.27
CA PHE A 84 -12.77 2.89 4.08
C PHE A 84 -11.29 2.60 4.32
N GLY A 85 -10.90 1.33 4.50
CA GLY A 85 -9.49 0.93 4.55
C GLY A 85 -8.75 1.30 3.28
N THR A 86 -9.38 1.07 2.12
CA THR A 86 -8.84 1.46 0.81
C THR A 86 -8.74 2.98 0.66
N ILE A 87 -9.76 3.73 1.07
CA ILE A 87 -9.73 5.20 1.06
C ILE A 87 -8.55 5.72 1.89
N ASN A 88 -8.35 5.20 3.10
CA ASN A 88 -7.24 5.62 3.95
C ASN A 88 -5.89 5.32 3.30
N LEU A 89 -5.73 4.13 2.72
CA LEU A 89 -4.50 3.71 2.06
C LEU A 89 -4.08 4.64 0.91
N TYR A 90 -5.03 5.04 0.06
CA TYR A 90 -4.74 5.90 -1.10
C TYR A 90 -4.77 7.40 -0.78
N SER A 91 -5.21 7.80 0.42
CA SER A 91 -5.22 9.19 0.86
C SER A 91 -3.81 9.81 0.89
N HIS A 92 -2.78 8.99 1.15
CA HIS A 92 -1.36 9.42 1.14
C HIS A 92 -0.88 9.97 -0.21
N LEU A 93 -1.63 9.75 -1.30
CA LEU A 93 -1.35 10.41 -2.58
C LEU A 93 -1.45 11.94 -2.50
N ALA A 94 -2.26 12.47 -1.58
CA ALA A 94 -2.45 13.92 -1.40
C ALA A 94 -1.16 14.65 -0.99
N ASP A 95 -0.40 14.04 -0.08
CA ASP A 95 0.79 14.65 0.52
C ASP A 95 2.07 14.39 -0.29
N SER A 96 1.95 13.64 -1.38
CA SER A 96 3.07 13.24 -2.20
C SER A 96 3.61 14.41 -3.03
N LYS A 97 4.92 14.66 -2.89
CA LYS A 97 5.67 15.64 -3.70
C LYS A 97 6.32 15.01 -4.94
N ILE A 98 5.82 13.86 -5.38
CA ILE A 98 6.32 13.17 -6.57
C ILE A 98 5.74 13.87 -7.80
N GLU A 99 6.63 14.34 -8.67
CA GLU A 99 6.24 14.96 -9.94
C GLU A 99 5.43 13.99 -10.78
N GLY A 100 4.29 14.44 -11.30
CA GLY A 100 3.38 13.63 -12.12
C GLY A 100 2.36 12.80 -11.33
N ILE A 101 2.32 12.89 -9.98
CA ILE A 101 1.37 12.11 -9.17
C ILE A 101 -0.03 12.73 -9.07
N SER A 102 -0.13 14.05 -9.25
CA SER A 102 -1.37 14.82 -9.08
C SER A 102 -2.57 14.29 -9.89
N PRO A 103 -2.43 13.84 -11.14
CA PRO A 103 -3.54 13.26 -11.90
C PRO A 103 -4.16 12.01 -11.24
N PHE A 104 -3.35 11.17 -10.59
CA PHE A 104 -3.84 9.98 -9.89
C PHE A 104 -4.63 10.36 -8.63
N PHE A 105 -4.16 11.38 -7.90
CA PHE A 105 -4.89 11.92 -6.76
C PHE A 105 -6.22 12.56 -7.19
N SER A 106 -6.24 13.29 -8.30
CA SER A 106 -7.49 13.83 -8.86
C SER A 106 -8.48 12.71 -9.23
N LYS A 107 -8.02 11.66 -9.92
CA LYS A 107 -8.86 10.50 -10.26
C LYS A 107 -9.38 9.79 -9.01
N PHE A 108 -8.53 9.60 -8.00
CA PHE A 108 -8.91 9.05 -6.70
C PHE A 108 -10.03 9.87 -6.02
N ASN A 109 -9.88 11.20 -5.95
CA ASN A 109 -10.91 12.08 -5.39
C ASN A 109 -12.22 12.02 -6.16
N MET A 110 -12.17 11.89 -7.49
CA MET A 110 -13.38 11.72 -8.30
C MET A 110 -14.12 10.42 -7.93
N ILE A 111 -13.40 9.31 -7.74
CA ILE A 111 -13.96 8.03 -7.31
C ILE A 111 -14.61 8.16 -5.92
N ILE A 112 -13.95 8.82 -4.96
CA ILE A 112 -14.55 9.04 -3.62
C ILE A 112 -15.78 9.92 -3.71
N THR A 113 -15.71 11.00 -4.50
CA THR A 113 -16.80 11.96 -4.65
C THR A 113 -18.02 11.30 -5.27
N SER A 114 -17.85 10.39 -6.24
CA SER A 114 -18.98 9.65 -6.83
C SER A 114 -19.66 8.73 -5.82
N MET A 115 -18.90 8.14 -4.88
CA MET A 115 -19.47 7.32 -3.80
C MET A 115 -20.24 8.17 -2.78
N LYS A 116 -19.69 9.32 -2.38
CA LYS A 116 -20.32 10.23 -1.41
C LYS A 116 -21.60 10.91 -1.94
N LYS A 117 -21.74 11.05 -3.26
CA LYS A 117 -22.91 11.67 -3.91
C LYS A 117 -24.12 10.76 -4.01
N LYS A 118 -23.99 9.47 -3.68
CA LYS A 118 -25.10 8.52 -3.70
C LYS A 118 -26.09 8.87 -2.60
N ASP A 119 -27.37 8.87 -2.93
CA ASP A 119 -28.48 9.36 -2.10
C ASP A 119 -29.18 8.28 -1.27
N TYR A 120 -28.66 7.05 -1.30
CA TYR A 120 -29.21 5.91 -0.57
C TYR A 120 -28.39 5.56 0.69
N ASP A 121 -29.02 4.87 1.64
CA ASP A 121 -28.36 4.38 2.86
C ASP A 121 -27.47 3.17 2.56
N PHE A 122 -26.15 3.33 2.75
CA PHE A 122 -25.16 2.26 2.58
C PHE A 122 -25.37 1.08 3.54
N LEU A 123 -26.00 1.32 4.70
CA LEU A 123 -26.33 0.29 5.68
C LEU A 123 -27.62 -0.47 5.31
N ASP A 124 -28.36 -0.06 4.28
CA ASP A 124 -29.51 -0.83 3.79
C ASP A 124 -29.07 -2.09 3.03
N GLN A 125 -29.09 -3.22 3.74
CA GLN A 125 -28.77 -4.53 3.19
C GLN A 125 -29.74 -5.00 2.09
N ARG A 126 -30.89 -4.33 1.89
CA ARG A 126 -31.83 -4.64 0.79
C ARG A 126 -31.51 -3.88 -0.49
N LYS A 127 -30.74 -2.79 -0.40
CA LYS A 127 -30.37 -1.95 -1.52
C LYS A 127 -29.20 -2.59 -2.27
N GLN A 128 -29.49 -3.31 -3.34
CA GLN A 128 -28.47 -3.99 -4.16
C GLN A 128 -27.56 -3.02 -4.91
N ASP A 129 -28.05 -1.81 -5.21
CA ASP A 129 -27.25 -0.75 -5.86
C ASP A 129 -25.96 -0.43 -5.08
N VAL A 130 -26.01 -0.51 -3.74
CA VAL A 130 -24.83 -0.31 -2.89
C VAL A 130 -23.76 -1.37 -3.17
N ASP A 131 -24.16 -2.63 -3.37
CA ASP A 131 -23.19 -3.70 -3.68
C ASP A 131 -22.57 -3.50 -5.05
N SER A 132 -23.37 -3.13 -6.06
CA SER A 132 -22.86 -2.79 -7.39
C SER A 132 -21.88 -1.62 -7.34
N ASP A 133 -22.23 -0.54 -6.64
CA ASP A 133 -21.38 0.65 -6.53
C ASP A 133 -20.09 0.39 -5.72
N LEU A 134 -20.13 -0.50 -4.71
CA LEU A 134 -18.92 -0.94 -3.99
C LEU A 134 -18.00 -1.79 -4.88
N ASP A 135 -18.56 -2.63 -5.75
CA ASP A 135 -17.78 -3.41 -6.71
C ASP A 135 -17.19 -2.51 -7.82
N ASP A 136 -17.94 -1.50 -8.28
CA ASP A 136 -17.44 -0.45 -9.18
C ASP A 136 -16.32 0.39 -8.57
N PHE A 137 -16.45 0.74 -7.28
CA PHE A 137 -15.38 1.39 -6.53
C PHE A 137 -14.12 0.52 -6.53
N ARG A 138 -14.23 -0.77 -6.21
CA ARG A 138 -13.10 -1.72 -6.20
C ARG A 138 -12.43 -1.82 -7.57
N ARG A 139 -13.22 -1.93 -8.65
CA ARG A 139 -12.71 -1.93 -10.03
C ARG A 139 -11.98 -0.62 -10.37
N SER A 140 -12.55 0.52 -10.01
CA SER A 140 -11.97 1.83 -10.29
C SER A 140 -10.65 2.06 -9.54
N ILE A 141 -10.55 1.58 -8.29
CA ILE A 141 -9.31 1.60 -7.53
C ILE A 141 -8.27 0.65 -8.12
N ALA A 142 -8.66 -0.54 -8.57
CA ALA A 142 -7.74 -1.48 -9.21
C ALA A 142 -7.15 -0.91 -10.51
N ASP A 143 -7.99 -0.25 -11.33
CA ASP A 143 -7.52 0.47 -12.52
C ASP A 143 -6.60 1.63 -12.14
N LEU A 144 -6.95 2.45 -11.14
CA LEU A 144 -6.06 3.49 -10.62
C LEU A 144 -4.69 2.91 -10.20
N HIS A 145 -4.68 1.78 -9.50
CA HIS A 145 -3.46 1.10 -9.07
C HIS A 145 -2.60 0.65 -10.25
N SER A 146 -3.23 0.04 -11.27
CA SER A 146 -2.53 -0.35 -12.51
C SER A 146 -1.89 0.86 -13.20
N ASN A 147 -2.63 1.97 -13.28
CA ASN A 147 -2.12 3.21 -13.87
C ASN A 147 -0.94 3.79 -13.08
N ILE A 148 -0.95 3.70 -11.74
CA ILE A 148 0.18 4.10 -10.89
C ILE A 148 1.40 3.21 -11.14
N ASN A 149 1.21 1.90 -11.30
CA ASN A 149 2.29 0.97 -11.64
C ASN A 149 2.91 1.27 -13.01
N GLU A 150 2.10 1.51 -14.03
CA GLU A 150 2.62 1.92 -15.34
C GLU A 150 3.39 3.24 -15.28
N PHE A 151 2.91 4.19 -14.49
CA PHE A 151 3.59 5.46 -14.27
C PHE A 151 4.94 5.26 -13.58
N LEU A 152 4.98 4.45 -12.52
CA LEU A 152 6.21 4.06 -11.82
C LEU A 152 7.24 3.47 -12.81
N ASP A 153 6.81 2.54 -13.66
CA ASP A 153 7.67 1.91 -14.66
C ASP A 153 8.26 2.94 -15.62
N LYS A 154 7.43 3.83 -16.18
CA LYS A 154 7.88 4.91 -17.07
C LYS A 154 8.82 5.89 -16.34
N TYR A 155 8.50 6.24 -15.10
CA TYR A 155 9.27 7.15 -14.27
C TYR A 155 10.69 6.63 -14.02
N PHE A 156 10.82 5.37 -13.59
CA PHE A 156 12.14 4.76 -13.33
C PHE A 156 12.93 4.47 -14.61
N ASN A 157 12.28 4.13 -15.71
CA ASN A 157 12.96 3.94 -17.00
C ASN A 157 13.54 5.25 -17.57
N ALA A 158 12.97 6.40 -17.22
CA ALA A 158 13.49 7.71 -17.64
C ALA A 158 14.75 8.14 -16.87
N ILE A 159 14.94 7.65 -15.64
CA ILE A 159 16.07 8.04 -14.79
C ILE A 159 17.29 7.15 -15.10
N ARG A 160 18.32 7.75 -15.70
CA ARG A 160 19.59 7.06 -15.99
C ARG A 160 20.59 7.06 -14.83
N ASN A 161 20.38 7.92 -13.83
CA ASN A 161 21.29 8.11 -12.72
C ASN A 161 20.82 7.31 -11.49
N THR A 162 21.66 6.41 -10.99
CA THR A 162 21.37 5.53 -9.86
C THR A 162 20.95 6.28 -8.60
N GLU A 163 21.66 7.34 -8.21
CA GLU A 163 21.36 8.13 -7.00
C GLU A 163 19.99 8.80 -7.07
N ARG A 164 19.65 9.38 -8.22
CA ARG A 164 18.33 9.98 -8.48
C ARG A 164 17.23 8.91 -8.43
N SER A 165 17.46 7.74 -9.02
CA SER A 165 16.52 6.63 -8.94
C SER A 165 16.30 6.18 -7.50
N LEU A 166 17.36 6.01 -6.71
CA LEU A 166 17.24 5.63 -5.30
C LEU A 166 16.50 6.69 -4.47
N THR A 167 16.77 7.97 -4.72
CA THR A 167 16.07 9.08 -4.06
C THR A 167 14.59 9.08 -4.40
N ALA A 168 14.24 8.86 -5.67
CA ALA A 168 12.85 8.73 -6.09
C ALA A 168 12.16 7.54 -5.43
N LEU A 169 12.83 6.39 -5.36
CA LEU A 169 12.27 5.17 -4.77
C LEU A 169 11.92 5.37 -3.29
N LYS A 170 12.79 6.03 -2.51
CA LYS A 170 12.47 6.44 -1.13
C LYS A 170 11.24 7.33 -1.02
N ARG A 171 10.91 8.12 -2.04
CA ARG A 171 9.67 8.93 -2.05
C ARG A 171 8.45 8.05 -2.30
N PHE A 172 8.55 7.07 -3.20
CA PHE A 172 7.46 6.11 -3.46
C PHE A 172 7.20 5.15 -2.29
N GLU A 173 8.23 4.77 -1.52
CA GLU A 173 8.06 3.98 -0.28
C GLU A 173 7.15 4.67 0.74
N LYS A 174 7.21 6.00 0.83
CA LYS A 174 6.39 6.81 1.73
C LYS A 174 4.91 6.86 1.34
N LEU A 175 4.56 6.38 0.15
CA LEU A 175 3.15 6.27 -0.25
C LEU A 175 2.45 5.10 0.45
N HIS A 176 3.21 4.14 0.99
CA HIS A 176 2.70 2.94 1.65
C HIS A 176 1.71 2.11 0.81
N LEU A 177 1.70 2.30 -0.52
CA LEU A 177 0.83 1.55 -1.42
C LEU A 177 1.32 0.09 -1.54
N PRO A 178 0.43 -0.90 -1.39
CA PRO A 178 0.78 -2.30 -1.51
C PRO A 178 1.04 -2.66 -2.97
N ASN A 179 1.88 -3.66 -3.23
CA ASN A 179 2.03 -4.27 -4.55
C ASN A 179 2.33 -3.26 -5.69
N ILE A 180 3.15 -2.22 -5.41
CA ILE A 180 3.64 -1.30 -6.44
C ILE A 180 5.00 -1.70 -7.03
N GLY A 181 5.44 -2.94 -6.79
CA GLY A 181 6.65 -3.51 -7.40
C GLY A 181 7.99 -2.87 -7.00
N LEU A 182 8.08 -2.18 -5.85
CA LEU A 182 9.32 -1.49 -5.44
C LEU A 182 10.55 -2.39 -5.38
N ASN A 183 10.40 -3.64 -4.93
CA ASN A 183 11.50 -4.60 -4.84
C ASN A 183 12.11 -4.91 -6.22
N GLU A 184 11.27 -5.03 -7.26
CA GLU A 184 11.72 -5.24 -8.63
C GLU A 184 12.45 -4.00 -9.16
N LYS A 185 12.00 -2.80 -8.78
CA LYS A 185 12.68 -1.55 -9.13
C LYS A 185 14.05 -1.47 -8.45
N TYR A 186 14.15 -1.86 -7.18
CA TYR A 186 15.43 -1.94 -6.49
C TYR A 186 16.40 -2.88 -7.18
N ALA A 187 15.96 -4.07 -7.61
CA ALA A 187 16.80 -5.01 -8.35
C ALA A 187 17.32 -4.40 -9.66
N LYS A 188 16.46 -3.71 -10.42
CA LYS A 188 16.86 -3.01 -11.67
C LYS A 188 17.86 -1.88 -11.40
N ILE A 189 17.64 -1.07 -10.37
CA ILE A 189 18.56 0.02 -10.00
C ILE A 189 19.91 -0.54 -9.53
N LEU A 190 19.90 -1.66 -8.81
CA LEU A 190 21.11 -2.36 -8.38
C LEU A 190 21.93 -2.89 -9.58
N GLN A 191 21.26 -3.42 -10.61
CA GLN A 191 21.93 -3.79 -11.86
C GLN A 191 22.55 -2.57 -12.57
N GLN A 192 21.86 -1.43 -12.57
CA GLN A 192 22.42 -0.18 -13.12
C GLN A 192 23.64 0.28 -12.31
N TYR A 193 23.59 0.19 -10.98
CA TYR A 193 24.71 0.49 -10.11
C TYR A 193 25.93 -0.40 -10.39
N SER A 194 25.73 -1.69 -10.68
CA SER A 194 26.83 -2.56 -11.12
C SER A 194 27.55 -2.03 -12.36
N LYS A 195 26.80 -1.49 -13.33
CA LYS A 195 27.39 -0.88 -14.54
C LYS A 195 28.12 0.43 -14.20
N ASP A 196 27.61 1.19 -13.23
CA ASP A 196 28.28 2.40 -12.75
C ASP A 196 29.61 2.07 -12.07
N LEU A 197 29.68 1.00 -11.26
CA LEU A 197 30.94 0.49 -10.69
C LEU A 197 31.96 0.14 -11.77
N ASP A 198 31.56 -0.64 -12.77
CA ASP A 198 32.44 -1.02 -13.88
C ASP A 198 32.92 0.19 -14.68
N SER A 199 32.06 1.19 -14.86
CA SER A 199 32.42 2.46 -15.52
C SER A 199 33.46 3.23 -14.72
N VAL A 200 33.26 3.35 -13.39
CA VAL A 200 34.22 4.03 -12.51
C VAL A 200 35.55 3.29 -12.45
N ALA A 201 35.54 1.95 -12.39
CA ALA A 201 36.74 1.12 -12.45
C ALA A 201 37.56 1.40 -13.71
N LYS A 202 36.90 1.44 -14.88
CA LYS A 202 37.56 1.74 -16.16
C LYS A 202 38.13 3.16 -16.20
N ILE A 203 37.40 4.15 -15.70
CA ILE A 203 37.88 5.54 -15.60
C ILE A 203 39.11 5.61 -14.71
N TYR A 204 39.08 4.94 -13.56
CA TYR A 204 40.19 4.92 -12.61
C TYR A 204 41.44 4.28 -13.24
N GLN A 205 41.31 3.08 -13.82
CA GLN A 205 42.41 2.37 -14.45
C GLN A 205 43.04 3.17 -15.60
N LYS A 206 42.21 3.78 -16.46
CA LYS A 206 42.68 4.53 -17.63
C LYS A 206 43.43 5.82 -17.25
N ASN A 207 42.93 6.54 -16.25
CA ASN A 207 43.37 7.91 -15.98
C ASN A 207 44.17 8.05 -14.67
N SER A 208 44.40 6.98 -13.90
CA SER A 208 45.08 7.04 -12.59
C SER A 208 46.46 7.69 -12.62
N LYS A 209 47.22 7.50 -13.71
CA LYS A 209 48.57 8.06 -13.88
C LYS A 209 48.54 9.57 -14.15
N GLU A 210 47.61 10.01 -14.99
CA GLU A 210 47.44 11.40 -15.41
C GLU A 210 45.94 11.78 -15.44
N PRO A 211 45.33 12.01 -14.26
CA PRO A 211 43.92 12.38 -14.22
C PRO A 211 43.74 13.83 -14.62
N LEU A 212 42.58 14.12 -15.22
CA LEU A 212 42.16 15.50 -15.48
C LEU A 212 41.86 16.17 -14.13
N ILE A 213 42.74 17.08 -13.72
CA ILE A 213 42.60 17.88 -12.50
C ILE A 213 42.03 19.27 -12.84
N SER A 214 41.29 19.86 -11.91
CA SER A 214 40.79 21.23 -12.09
C SER A 214 41.94 22.24 -12.18
N ARG A 215 41.69 23.34 -12.89
CA ARG A 215 42.63 24.46 -13.01
C ARG A 215 43.00 24.97 -11.61
N ASP A 216 44.25 25.37 -11.44
CA ASP A 216 44.80 25.97 -10.21
C ASP A 216 44.94 25.02 -9.00
N LEU A 217 44.78 23.70 -9.19
CA LEU A 217 45.10 22.70 -8.16
C LEU A 217 46.56 22.22 -8.27
N PRO A 218 47.29 22.11 -7.14
CA PRO A 218 48.57 21.41 -7.11
C PRO A 218 48.41 19.96 -7.60
N PRO A 219 49.37 19.41 -8.38
CA PRO A 219 49.22 18.09 -9.01
C PRO A 219 48.84 16.96 -8.04
N THR A 220 49.49 16.90 -6.88
CA THR A 220 49.21 15.88 -5.86
C THR A 220 47.81 16.04 -5.24
N ALA A 221 47.42 17.27 -4.90
CA ALA A 221 46.10 17.56 -4.35
C ALA A 221 44.99 17.27 -5.37
N GLY A 222 45.20 17.65 -6.64
CA GLY A 222 44.26 17.39 -7.73
C GLY A 222 44.03 15.89 -7.97
N ARG A 223 45.09 15.07 -7.94
CA ARG A 223 44.97 13.60 -8.05
C ARG A 223 44.14 13.00 -6.91
N ILE A 224 44.38 13.44 -5.67
CA ILE A 224 43.62 12.98 -4.49
C ILE A 224 42.14 13.36 -4.61
N MET A 225 41.85 14.61 -5.01
CA MET A 225 40.48 15.07 -5.20
C MET A 225 39.75 14.30 -6.29
N TRP A 226 40.39 14.04 -7.43
CA TRP A 226 39.83 13.23 -8.50
C TRP A 226 39.49 11.81 -8.04
N ALA A 227 40.40 11.14 -7.32
CA ALA A 227 40.14 9.80 -6.77
C ALA A 227 38.99 9.82 -5.76
N ARG A 228 38.94 10.82 -4.86
CA ARG A 228 37.83 11.00 -3.92
C ARG A 228 36.50 11.22 -4.62
N GLN A 229 36.47 11.96 -5.73
CA GLN A 229 35.24 12.18 -6.49
C GLN A 229 34.70 10.88 -7.10
N LEU A 230 35.58 10.03 -7.64
CA LEU A 230 35.20 8.71 -8.14
C LEU A 230 34.68 7.80 -7.02
N TYR A 231 35.34 7.82 -5.87
CA TYR A 231 34.90 7.07 -4.69
C TYR A 231 33.53 7.55 -4.19
N MET A 232 33.32 8.86 -4.04
CA MET A 232 32.03 9.42 -3.61
C MET A 232 30.88 9.02 -4.56
N ARG A 233 31.15 8.97 -5.87
CA ARG A 233 30.17 8.56 -6.89
C ARG A 233 29.69 7.11 -6.70
N ILE A 234 30.54 6.21 -6.20
CA ILE A 234 30.15 4.82 -5.90
C ILE A 234 29.66 4.65 -4.46
N GLN A 235 30.14 5.47 -3.52
CA GLN A 235 29.77 5.42 -2.10
C GLN A 235 28.31 5.80 -1.86
N GLN A 236 27.86 6.94 -2.40
CA GLN A 236 26.55 7.50 -2.09
C GLN A 236 25.39 6.54 -2.42
N PRO A 237 25.36 5.85 -3.58
CA PRO A 237 24.34 4.82 -3.82
C PRO A 237 24.45 3.62 -2.87
N MET A 238 25.67 3.20 -2.49
CA MET A 238 25.90 2.08 -1.57
C MET A 238 25.30 2.36 -0.19
N ASP A 239 25.51 3.56 0.34
CA ASP A 239 24.95 3.96 1.65
C ASP A 239 23.42 3.82 1.67
N ILE A 240 22.76 4.14 0.55
CA ILE A 240 21.31 3.98 0.41
C ILE A 240 20.91 2.50 0.36
N PHE A 241 21.65 1.66 -0.37
CA PHE A 241 21.38 0.21 -0.40
C PHE A 241 21.57 -0.43 0.98
N VAL A 242 22.59 -0.02 1.74
CA VAL A 242 22.86 -0.52 3.09
C VAL A 242 21.74 -0.18 4.07
N ALA A 243 21.13 1.00 3.94
CA ALA A 243 19.95 1.36 4.74
C ALA A 243 18.77 0.39 4.51
N ASN A 244 18.66 -0.23 3.32
CA ASN A 244 17.59 -1.13 2.93
C ASN A 244 18.06 -2.60 2.90
N LYS A 245 18.16 -3.19 4.09
CA LYS A 245 18.71 -4.55 4.30
C LYS A 245 18.05 -5.66 3.50
N THR A 246 16.77 -5.54 3.16
CA THR A 246 16.02 -6.52 2.36
C THR A 246 16.61 -6.71 0.96
N ILE A 247 17.15 -5.65 0.35
CA ILE A 247 17.71 -5.72 -1.01
C ILE A 247 19.09 -6.38 -1.01
N LEU A 248 19.87 -6.19 0.05
CA LEU A 248 21.20 -6.79 0.17
C LEU A 248 21.18 -8.31 0.35
N GLN A 249 20.00 -8.89 0.62
CA GLN A 249 19.82 -10.34 0.73
C GLN A 249 19.79 -11.02 -0.65
N TYR A 250 19.50 -10.27 -1.72
CA TYR A 250 19.46 -10.84 -3.07
C TYR A 250 20.85 -11.36 -3.50
N PRO A 251 20.92 -12.53 -4.18
CA PRO A 251 22.19 -13.10 -4.66
C PRO A 251 23.00 -12.12 -5.52
N GLU A 252 22.34 -11.33 -6.35
CA GLU A 252 22.95 -10.32 -7.21
C GLU A 252 23.64 -9.23 -6.40
N ALA A 253 23.06 -8.83 -5.26
CA ALA A 253 23.62 -7.82 -4.38
C ALA A 253 24.97 -8.27 -3.80
N LYS A 254 25.11 -9.54 -3.41
CA LYS A 254 26.38 -10.07 -2.87
C LYS A 254 27.55 -9.90 -3.84
N LYS A 255 27.33 -10.17 -5.13
CA LYS A 255 28.35 -10.00 -6.16
C LYS A 255 28.74 -8.53 -6.32
N ILE A 256 27.75 -7.64 -6.31
CA ILE A 256 27.95 -6.20 -6.48
C ILE A 256 28.67 -5.59 -5.27
N ILE A 257 28.31 -5.99 -4.05
CA ILE A 257 29.01 -5.60 -2.82
C ILE A 257 30.47 -6.04 -2.86
N LYS A 258 30.73 -7.28 -3.28
CA LYS A 258 32.10 -7.78 -3.43
C LYS A 258 32.90 -6.93 -4.43
N ASN A 259 32.30 -6.59 -5.58
CA ASN A 259 32.96 -5.76 -6.60
C ASN A 259 33.24 -4.34 -6.07
N TYR A 260 32.26 -3.74 -5.38
CA TYR A 260 32.42 -2.44 -4.73
C TYR A 260 33.54 -2.45 -3.67
N ASN A 261 33.64 -3.49 -2.84
CA ASN A 261 34.70 -3.61 -1.82
C ASN A 261 36.10 -3.85 -2.41
N GLN A 262 36.19 -4.29 -3.67
CA GLN A 262 37.47 -4.49 -4.36
C GLN A 262 37.97 -3.24 -5.08
N LEU A 263 37.08 -2.28 -5.34
CA LEU A 263 37.32 -1.01 -6.04
C LEU A 263 37.88 0.06 -5.10
#